data_AF-A0A9D6JX48-F1
#
_entry.id   AF-A0A9D6JX48-F1
#
_cell.length_a   1.000
_cell.length_b   1.000
_cell.length_c   1.000
_cell.angle_alpha   90.00
_cell.angle_beta   90.00
_cell.angle_gamma   90.00
#
_symmetry.space_group_name_H-M   'P 1'
#
loop_
_entity.id
_entity.type
_entity.pdbx_description
1 polymer ?
#
loop_
_entity_poly.entity_id
_entity_poly.type
_entity_poly.pdbx_seq_one_letter_code
_entity_poly.pdbx_strand_id
1 'polypeptide(L)'
;MAELFEAREPFEQAIQAALGPLSQALVIERWADAQAHLHELKRFARVILPLDLARPSQRPQPPSDPGVIGLACDLVTCEAGLQPLCESLLGKTLVVQDLESALRLYQNDSIDCDLVTITGEVLTARGMLHLSANRDDGRQGQGDEEQGVAEERAQLEAQREDLLRALEAENHLHREAESSAEALGEQLRAAQEGLREAERALGEVRRTMERQIQELGWHETIGVDFGGRGDGLSV
;
A
#
# COMPACT_ATOMS: atom_id res chain seq x y z
N MET A 1 12.69 3.70 16.20
CA MET A 1 14.13 3.84 16.53
C MET A 1 14.96 2.60 16.22
N ALA A 2 14.36 1.40 16.15
CA ALA A 2 15.08 0.13 16.27
C ALA A 2 15.92 -0.37 15.08
N GLU A 3 16.20 0.44 14.04
CA GLU A 3 17.00 -0.08 12.90
C GLU A 3 18.23 0.76 12.53
N LEU A 4 18.42 1.98 13.06
CA LEU A 4 19.51 2.86 12.59
C LEU A 4 20.56 3.19 13.66
N PHE A 5 20.14 3.37 14.91
CA PHE A 5 21.01 3.71 16.03
C PHE A 5 20.71 2.79 17.21
N GLU A 6 21.70 2.01 17.63
CA GLU A 6 21.62 1.16 18.82
C GLU A 6 22.21 1.93 20.01
N ALA A 7 21.33 2.43 20.88
CA ALA A 7 21.72 2.95 22.19
C ALA A 7 21.68 1.80 23.20
N ARG A 8 22.66 1.73 24.10
CA ARG A 8 22.65 0.76 25.21
C ARG A 8 21.98 1.38 26.42
N GLU A 9 21.30 0.57 27.25
CA GLU A 9 20.90 1.01 28.59
C GLU A 9 22.13 1.55 29.36
N PRO A 10 22.00 2.69 30.07
CA PRO A 10 20.77 3.42 30.39
C PRO A 10 20.43 4.59 29.44
N PHE A 11 21.05 4.70 28.26
CA PHE A 11 21.00 5.94 27.46
C PHE A 11 19.86 6.01 26.44
N GLU A 12 19.08 4.94 26.26
CA GLU A 12 18.01 4.87 25.25
C GLU A 12 17.04 6.05 25.33
N GLN A 13 16.59 6.41 26.53
CA GLN A 13 15.67 7.52 26.75
C GLN A 13 16.29 8.87 26.41
N ALA A 14 17.56 9.08 26.79
CA ALA A 14 18.30 10.30 26.47
C ALA A 14 18.48 10.46 24.94
N ILE A 15 18.86 9.37 24.25
CA ILE A 15 19.05 9.38 22.79
C ILE A 15 17.71 9.61 22.08
N GLN A 16 16.63 8.99 22.55
CA GLN A 16 15.29 9.23 22.01
C GLN A 16 14.88 10.69 22.12
N ALA A 17 15.07 11.28 23.30
CA ALA A 17 14.72 12.67 23.56
C ALA A 17 15.58 13.63 22.71
N ALA A 18 16.88 13.34 22.56
CA ALA A 18 17.79 14.10 21.71
C ALA A 18 17.39 14.09 20.23
N LEU A 19 16.95 12.95 19.71
CA LEU A 19 16.45 12.84 18.33
C LEU A 19 15.09 13.51 18.15
N GLY A 20 14.22 13.45 19.15
CA GLY A 20 12.89 14.05 19.13
C GLY A 20 12.09 13.63 17.89
N PRO A 21 11.55 14.58 17.09
CA PRO A 21 10.81 14.27 15.86
C PRO A 21 11.61 13.49 14.81
N LEU A 22 12.94 13.56 14.85
CA LEU A 22 13.82 12.88 13.89
C LEU A 22 13.89 11.37 14.14
N SER A 23 13.43 10.89 15.29
CA SER A 23 13.37 9.47 15.62
C SER A 23 12.47 8.63 14.69
N GLN A 24 11.57 9.30 13.95
CA GLN A 24 10.68 8.72 12.94
C GLN A 24 11.00 9.20 11.51
N ALA A 25 12.12 9.89 11.30
CA ALA A 25 12.49 10.39 9.98
C ALA A 25 12.86 9.25 9.02
N LEU A 26 12.51 9.42 7.75
CA LEU A 26 12.86 8.47 6.69
C LEU A 26 14.28 8.75 6.20
N VAL A 27 15.20 7.80 6.39
CA VAL A 27 16.56 7.89 5.85
C VAL A 27 16.60 7.41 4.40
N ILE A 28 17.28 8.15 3.53
CA ILE A 28 17.47 7.80 2.12
C ILE A 28 18.94 7.93 1.74
N GLU A 29 19.42 7.15 0.78
CA GLU A 29 20.82 7.21 0.35
C GLU A 29 21.17 8.52 -0.36
N ARG A 30 20.35 8.94 -1.33
CA ARG A 30 20.62 10.12 -2.16
C ARG A 30 19.39 10.99 -2.35
N TRP A 31 19.56 12.30 -2.21
CA TRP A 31 18.50 13.26 -2.45
C TRP A 31 17.95 13.21 -3.89
N ALA A 32 18.84 12.97 -4.86
CA ALA A 32 18.48 12.89 -6.28
C ALA A 32 17.42 11.82 -6.56
N ASP A 33 17.47 10.69 -5.83
CA ASP A 33 16.53 9.57 -6.03
C ASP A 33 15.15 9.89 -5.43
N ALA A 34 15.11 10.62 -4.30
CA ALA A 34 13.85 11.02 -3.67
C ALA A 34 13.13 12.15 -4.41
N GLN A 35 13.83 12.96 -5.20
CA GLN A 35 13.25 14.12 -5.87
C GLN A 35 12.13 13.73 -6.86
N ALA A 36 12.29 12.60 -7.55
CA ALA A 36 11.27 12.07 -8.47
C ALA A 36 10.02 11.55 -7.75
N HIS A 37 10.15 11.14 -6.48
CA HIS A 37 9.09 10.50 -5.69
C HIS A 37 8.54 11.37 -4.56
N LEU A 38 8.89 12.67 -4.51
CA LEU A 38 8.57 13.56 -3.39
C LEU A 38 7.06 13.58 -3.05
N HIS A 39 6.18 13.52 -4.06
CA HIS A 39 4.74 13.52 -3.85
C HIS A 39 4.24 12.26 -3.14
N GLU A 40 4.83 11.10 -3.46
CA GLU A 40 4.52 9.83 -2.81
C GLU A 40 5.11 9.79 -1.40
N LEU A 41 6.37 10.21 -1.24
CA LEU A 41 7.06 10.21 0.05
C LEU A 41 6.36 11.07 1.10
N LYS A 42 5.75 12.20 0.71
CA LYS A 42 4.97 13.07 1.61
C LYS A 42 3.77 12.36 2.27
N ARG A 43 3.29 11.26 1.69
CA ARG A 43 2.19 10.47 2.25
C ARG A 43 2.66 9.59 3.42
N PHE A 44 3.94 9.21 3.43
CA PHE A 44 4.50 8.24 4.36
C PHE A 44 5.48 8.85 5.36
N ALA A 45 6.16 9.95 5.00
CA ALA A 45 7.18 10.58 5.82
C ALA A 45 6.94 12.09 5.96
N ARG A 46 7.10 12.59 7.19
CA ARG A 46 7.08 14.03 7.50
C ARG A 46 8.46 14.66 7.43
N VAL A 47 9.50 13.87 7.69
CA VAL A 47 10.90 14.28 7.67
C VAL A 47 11.70 13.24 6.89
N ILE A 48 12.60 13.72 6.02
CA ILE A 48 13.51 12.89 5.22
C ILE A 48 14.94 13.30 5.55
N LEU A 49 15.82 12.32 5.73
CA LEU A 49 17.24 12.49 6.04
C LEU A 49 18.10 11.86 4.93
N PRO A 50 18.56 12.67 3.94
CA PRO A 50 19.43 12.17 2.88
C PRO A 50 20.87 11.98 3.38
N LEU A 51 21.41 10.77 3.23
CA LEU A 51 22.77 10.43 3.66
C LEU A 51 23.83 11.23 2.88
N ASP A 52 23.61 11.46 1.59
CA ASP A 52 24.48 12.27 0.73
C ASP A 52 24.54 13.76 1.11
N LEU A 53 23.56 14.25 1.88
CA LEU A 53 23.52 15.61 2.40
C LEU A 53 23.96 15.73 3.85
N ALA A 54 24.10 14.62 4.57
CA ALA A 54 24.51 14.61 5.96
C ALA A 54 25.92 15.21 6.11
N ARG A 55 26.07 16.18 7.01
CA ARG A 55 27.37 16.76 7.34
C ARG A 55 27.67 16.56 8.81
N PRO A 56 28.79 15.92 9.17
CA PRO A 56 29.14 15.74 10.56
C PRO A 56 29.30 17.11 11.22
N SER A 57 28.75 17.23 12.42
CA SER A 57 28.84 18.45 13.21
C SER A 57 30.25 18.59 13.84
N GLN A 58 30.69 19.83 14.07
CA GLN A 58 31.87 20.05 14.89
C GLN A 58 31.57 19.59 16.32
N ARG A 59 32.28 18.56 16.77
CA ARG A 59 32.13 17.99 18.11
C ARG A 59 32.61 18.98 19.16
N PRO A 60 31.78 19.38 20.14
CA PRO A 60 32.23 20.22 21.24
C PRO A 60 33.15 19.41 22.14
N GLN A 61 34.09 20.10 22.80
CA GLN A 61 34.83 19.46 23.89
C GLN A 61 33.91 19.43 25.12
N PRO A 62 33.63 18.24 25.68
CA PRO A 62 32.79 18.15 26.87
C PRO A 62 33.47 18.88 28.03
N PRO A 63 32.74 19.74 28.77
CA PRO A 63 33.29 20.41 29.94
C PRO A 63 33.64 19.41 31.03
N SER A 64 34.61 19.76 31.87
CA SER A 64 35.03 18.93 33.00
C SER A 64 34.08 19.14 34.19
N ASP A 65 32.89 18.56 34.10
CA ASP A 65 31.88 18.55 35.17
C ASP A 65 31.49 17.10 35.52
N PRO A 66 31.35 16.75 36.81
CA PRO A 66 31.03 15.38 37.23
C PRO A 66 29.66 14.87 36.74
N GLY A 67 28.73 15.78 36.40
CA GLY A 67 27.44 15.45 35.84
C GLY A 67 27.45 15.19 34.33
N VAL A 68 28.59 15.35 33.65
CA VAL A 68 28.73 15.08 32.22
C VAL A 68 29.06 13.61 31.99
N ILE A 69 28.27 12.94 31.15
CA ILE A 69 28.46 11.55 30.78
C ILE A 69 29.26 11.44 29.48
N GLY A 70 28.90 12.24 28.48
CA GLY A 70 29.57 12.25 27.18
C GLY A 70 28.70 12.78 26.05
N LEU A 71 29.23 12.78 24.83
CA LEU A 71 28.45 13.16 23.64
C LEU A 71 27.49 12.04 23.26
N ALA A 72 26.27 12.41 22.87
CA ALA A 72 25.23 11.45 22.49
C ALA A 72 25.66 10.55 21.31
N CYS A 73 26.42 11.10 20.35
CA CYS A 73 26.95 10.32 19.22
C CYS A 73 27.95 9.22 19.64
N ASP A 74 28.62 9.37 20.79
CA ASP A 74 29.58 8.39 21.30
C ASP A 74 28.90 7.31 22.18
N LEU A 75 27.61 7.49 22.50
CA LEU A 75 26.81 6.57 23.31
C LEU A 75 25.89 5.67 22.47
N VAL A 76 25.98 5.77 21.14
CA VAL A 76 25.21 4.98 20.19
C VAL A 76 26.13 4.21 19.24
N THR A 77 25.67 3.06 18.78
CA THR A 77 26.32 2.27 17.72
C THR A 77 25.50 2.39 16.44
N CYS A 78 26.17 2.50 15.29
CA CYS A 78 25.52 2.55 13.98
C CYS A 78 26.41 1.95 12.89
N GLU A 79 25.80 1.61 11.76
CA GLU A 79 26.54 1.13 10.59
C GLU A 79 27.49 2.21 10.05
N ALA A 80 28.62 1.80 9.47
CA ALA A 80 29.66 2.73 9.00
C ALA A 80 29.14 3.78 7.99
N GLY A 81 28.15 3.42 7.16
CA GLY A 81 27.52 4.34 6.22
C GLY A 81 26.66 5.43 6.88
N LEU A 82 26.20 5.20 8.11
CA LEU A 82 25.34 6.11 8.87
C LEU A 82 26.11 7.03 9.81
N GLN A 83 27.41 6.81 9.98
CA GLN A 83 28.24 7.59 10.90
C GLN A 83 28.17 9.12 10.67
N PRO A 84 28.24 9.63 9.42
CA PRO A 84 28.10 11.07 9.19
C PRO A 84 26.73 11.62 9.62
N LEU A 85 25.66 10.82 9.46
CA LEU A 85 24.31 11.18 9.90
C LEU A 85 24.22 11.15 11.43
N CYS A 86 24.78 10.13 12.08
CA CYS A 86 24.86 10.04 13.54
C CYS A 86 25.54 11.29 14.13
N GLU A 87 26.70 11.67 13.60
CA GLU A 87 27.44 12.85 14.04
C GLU A 87 26.69 14.15 13.73
N SER A 88 25.97 14.22 12.61
CA SER A 88 25.12 15.38 12.28
C SER A 88 23.98 15.56 13.30
N LEU A 89 23.35 14.47 13.71
CA LEU A 89 22.16 14.50 14.56
C LEU A 89 22.47 14.60 16.06
N LEU A 90 23.51 13.89 16.51
CA LEU A 90 23.82 13.70 17.93
C LEU A 90 25.18 14.28 18.34
N GLY A 91 25.99 14.75 17.38
CA GLY A 91 27.33 15.29 17.67
C GLY A 91 27.35 16.65 18.37
N LYS A 92 26.20 17.33 18.45
CA LYS A 92 25.99 18.57 19.21
C LYS A 92 25.02 18.38 20.38
N THR A 93 24.95 17.17 20.93
CA THR A 93 24.15 16.88 22.11
C THR A 93 25.03 16.22 23.17
N LEU A 94 25.05 16.78 24.37
CA LEU A 94 25.79 16.26 25.52
C LEU A 94 24.81 15.59 26.49
N VAL A 95 25.09 14.34 26.85
CA VAL A 95 24.32 13.61 27.83
C VAL A 95 24.85 13.92 29.23
N VAL A 96 23.95 14.29 30.12
CA VAL A 96 24.22 14.66 31.52
C VAL A 96 23.37 13.83 32.47
N GLN A 97 23.78 13.78 33.73
CA GLN A 97 23.12 12.94 34.74
C GLN A 97 21.69 13.39 35.06
N ASP A 98 21.49 14.70 35.25
CA ASP A 98 20.24 15.29 35.73
C ASP A 98 20.07 16.74 35.25
N LEU A 99 18.88 17.29 35.49
CA LEU A 99 18.51 18.65 35.08
C LEU A 99 19.32 19.72 35.83
N GLU A 100 19.71 19.47 37.08
CA GLU A 100 20.55 20.39 37.85
C GLU A 100 21.92 20.57 37.19
N SER A 101 22.51 19.45 36.74
CA SER A 101 23.76 19.44 35.99
C SER A 101 23.60 20.14 34.65
N ALA A 102 22.50 19.91 33.92
CA ALA A 102 22.20 20.62 32.67
C ALA A 102 22.14 22.15 32.88
N LEU A 103 21.39 22.62 33.88
CA LEU A 103 21.23 24.04 34.18
C LEU A 103 22.53 24.69 34.65
N ARG A 104 23.29 24.01 35.52
CA ARG A 104 24.60 24.47 36.00
C ARG A 104 25.57 24.67 34.83
N LEU A 105 25.65 23.68 33.95
CA LEU A 105 26.47 23.72 32.75
C LEU A 105 26.04 24.85 31.82
N TYR A 106 24.74 24.99 31.55
CA TYR A 106 24.20 26.05 30.70
C TYR A 106 24.50 27.48 31.21
N GLN A 107 24.54 27.68 32.52
CA GLN A 107 24.79 28.99 33.13
C GLN A 107 26.28 29.33 33.26
N ASN A 108 27.11 28.33 33.55
CA ASN A 108 28.52 28.55 33.90
C ASN A 108 29.47 28.46 32.70
N ASP A 109 29.12 27.64 31.70
CA ASP A 109 29.93 27.42 30.53
C ASP A 109 29.29 28.05 29.29
N SER A 110 30.11 28.51 28.35
CA SER A 110 29.63 28.91 27.03
C SER A 110 29.32 27.67 26.20
N ILE A 111 28.15 27.07 26.45
CA ILE A 111 27.73 25.81 25.83
C ILE A 111 27.01 26.09 24.51
N ASP A 112 27.63 25.68 23.39
CA ASP A 112 27.05 25.70 22.04
C ASP A 112 26.53 24.32 21.60
N CYS A 113 26.01 23.55 22.56
CA CYS A 113 25.40 22.25 22.34
C CYS A 113 24.15 22.07 23.20
N ASP A 114 23.28 21.16 22.77
CA ASP A 114 22.10 20.78 23.53
C ASP A 114 22.52 19.84 24.67
N LEU A 115 21.87 19.95 25.81
CA LEU A 115 22.10 19.12 26.99
C LEU A 115 20.89 18.21 27.17
N VAL A 116 21.10 16.90 27.28
CA VAL A 116 20.03 15.94 27.52
C VAL A 116 20.32 15.13 28.78
N THR A 117 19.35 15.01 29.66
CA THR A 117 19.48 14.18 30.88
C THR A 117 19.29 12.70 30.54
N ILE A 118 19.73 11.80 31.43
CA ILE A 118 19.44 10.35 31.30
C ILE A 118 17.93 10.09 31.18
N THR A 119 17.11 10.89 31.88
CA THR A 119 15.64 10.81 31.91
C THR A 119 14.96 11.50 30.72
N GLY A 120 15.71 12.13 29.81
CA GLY A 120 15.20 12.64 28.55
C GLY A 120 14.64 14.07 28.58
N GLU A 121 14.93 14.88 29.60
CA GLU A 121 14.77 16.34 29.50
C GLU A 121 15.88 16.92 28.61
N VAL A 122 15.53 17.80 27.68
CA VAL A 122 16.48 18.44 26.76
C VAL A 122 16.52 19.95 26.98
N LEU A 123 17.67 20.50 27.36
CA LEU A 123 17.94 21.93 27.39
C LEU A 123 18.75 22.30 26.14
N THR A 124 18.11 22.99 25.20
CA THR A 124 18.78 23.41 23.96
C THR A 124 19.80 24.53 24.22
N ALA A 125 20.80 24.66 23.35
CA ALA A 125 21.76 25.78 23.39
C ALA A 125 21.08 27.16 23.36
N ARG A 126 19.86 27.23 22.82
CA ARG A 126 19.02 28.45 22.77
C ARG A 126 18.23 28.73 24.06
N GLY A 127 18.38 27.90 25.08
CA GLY A 127 17.72 28.07 26.39
C GLY A 127 16.28 27.55 26.43
N MET A 128 15.82 26.84 25.40
CA MET A 128 14.53 26.14 25.44
C MET A 128 14.68 24.82 26.20
N LEU A 129 13.83 24.61 27.20
CA LEU A 129 13.75 23.37 27.96
C LEU A 129 12.56 22.53 27.46
N HIS A 130 12.85 21.38 26.90
CA HIS A 130 11.88 20.37 26.50
C HIS A 130 11.81 19.35 27.62
N LEU A 131 10.71 19.35 28.35
CA LEU A 131 10.44 18.33 29.37
C LEU A 131 9.82 17.13 28.67
N SER A 132 10.45 15.97 28.79
CA SER A 132 9.79 14.71 28.46
C SER A 132 8.60 14.57 29.41
N ALA A 133 7.41 14.29 28.87
CA ALA A 133 6.27 13.88 29.68
C ALA A 133 6.56 12.47 30.22
N ASN A 134 7.43 12.36 31.23
CA ASN A 134 7.52 11.14 32.00
C ASN A 134 6.13 10.89 32.60
N ARG A 135 5.62 9.70 32.30
CA ARG A 135 4.27 9.20 32.58
C ARG A 135 4.01 8.96 34.07
N ASP A 136 4.54 9.81 34.94
CA ASP A 136 4.38 9.73 36.40
C ASP A 136 3.37 10.75 36.95
N ASP A 137 2.81 11.62 36.12
CA ASP A 137 1.61 12.41 36.47
C ASP A 137 0.47 12.12 35.49
N GLY A 138 -0.16 10.97 35.70
CA GLY A 138 -1.29 10.52 34.91
C GLY A 138 -2.48 11.45 35.09
N ARG A 139 -2.68 12.38 34.15
CA ARG A 139 -4.03 12.90 33.82
C ARG A 139 -4.19 13.84 32.62
N GLN A 140 -3.15 14.23 31.88
CA GLN A 140 -3.33 15.27 30.86
C GLN A 140 -2.79 14.99 29.46
N GLY A 141 -1.92 13.99 29.26
CA GLY A 141 -1.41 13.62 27.93
C GLY A 141 -2.26 12.59 27.16
N GLN A 142 -3.08 11.79 27.87
CA GLN A 142 -3.95 10.80 27.24
C GLN A 142 -5.05 11.42 26.40
N GLY A 143 -5.50 12.64 26.71
CA GLY A 143 -6.62 13.27 25.99
C GLY A 143 -6.32 13.53 24.51
N ASP A 144 -5.12 14.00 24.17
CA ASP A 144 -4.78 14.40 22.81
C ASP A 144 -4.32 13.22 21.94
N GLU A 145 -3.60 12.25 22.51
CA GLU A 145 -3.25 11.00 21.82
C GLU A 145 -4.48 10.08 21.66
N GLU A 146 -5.36 9.98 22.67
CA GLU A 146 -6.62 9.23 22.53
C GLU A 146 -7.58 9.91 21.56
N GLN A 147 -7.60 11.25 21.49
CA GLN A 147 -8.36 11.97 20.47
C GLN A 147 -7.81 11.72 19.07
N GLY A 148 -6.49 11.78 18.87
CA GLY A 148 -5.88 11.47 17.58
C GLY A 148 -6.14 10.02 17.13
N VAL A 149 -6.00 9.06 18.05
CA VAL A 149 -6.32 7.65 17.78
C VAL A 149 -7.83 7.44 17.58
N ALA A 150 -8.69 8.16 18.29
CA ALA A 150 -10.14 8.08 18.10
C ALA A 150 -10.58 8.67 16.76
N GLU A 151 -9.98 9.77 16.32
CA GLU A 151 -10.21 10.37 15.00
C GLU A 151 -9.73 9.43 13.89
N GLU A 152 -8.55 8.82 14.04
CA GLU A 152 -8.03 7.85 13.08
C GLU A 152 -8.91 6.58 13.03
N ARG A 153 -9.38 6.08 14.19
CA ARG A 153 -10.33 4.96 14.23
C ARG A 153 -11.66 5.32 13.58
N ALA A 154 -12.20 6.52 13.81
CA ALA A 154 -13.44 6.97 13.18
C ALA A 154 -13.28 7.09 11.65
N GLN A 155 -12.14 7.59 11.17
CA GLN A 155 -11.84 7.63 9.73
C GLN A 155 -11.72 6.23 9.12
N LEU A 156 -11.02 5.31 9.79
CA LEU A 156 -10.90 3.93 9.34
C LEU A 156 -12.25 3.20 9.35
N GLU A 157 -13.11 3.45 10.34
CA GLU A 157 -14.46 2.91 10.41
C GLU A 157 -15.34 3.43 9.27
N ALA A 158 -15.28 4.74 8.98
CA ALA A 158 -15.98 5.33 7.85
C ALA A 158 -15.49 4.76 6.50
N GLN A 159 -14.17 4.62 6.32
CA GLN A 159 -13.60 3.98 5.12
C GLN A 159 -14.02 2.52 5.00
N ARG A 160 -14.08 1.78 6.11
CA ARG A 160 -14.56 0.40 6.13
C ARG A 160 -16.01 0.31 5.71
N GLU A 161 -16.87 1.20 6.20
CA GLU A 161 -18.28 1.25 5.80
C GLU A 161 -18.43 1.56 4.31
N ASP A 162 -17.70 2.55 3.79
CA ASP A 162 -17.76 2.90 2.36
C ASP A 162 -17.28 1.74 1.47
N LEU A 163 -16.19 1.05 1.87
CA LEU A 163 -15.72 -0.16 1.19
C LEU A 163 -16.75 -1.30 1.22
N LEU A 164 -17.42 -1.50 2.36
CA LEU A 164 -18.48 -2.50 2.48
C LEU A 164 -19.66 -2.17 1.56
N ARG A 165 -20.09 -0.90 1.50
CA ARG A 165 -21.14 -0.46 0.57
C ARG A 165 -20.74 -0.64 -0.89
N ALA A 166 -19.49 -0.33 -1.24
CA ALA A 166 -18.97 -0.55 -2.59
C ALA A 166 -18.96 -2.04 -2.96
N LEU A 167 -18.52 -2.90 -2.04
CA LEU A 167 -18.51 -4.35 -2.21
C LEU A 167 -19.94 -4.92 -2.36
N GLU A 168 -20.91 -4.41 -1.60
CA GLU A 168 -22.32 -4.80 -1.73
C GLU A 168 -22.89 -4.40 -3.10
N ALA A 169 -22.59 -3.18 -3.57
CA ALA A 169 -23.01 -2.71 -4.89
C ALA A 169 -22.38 -3.54 -6.02
N GLU A 170 -21.10 -3.89 -5.91
CA GLU A 170 -20.41 -4.72 -6.88
C GLU A 170 -20.98 -6.14 -6.91
N ASN A 171 -21.25 -6.74 -5.74
CA ASN A 171 -21.91 -8.04 -5.64
C ASN A 171 -23.33 -8.03 -6.23
N HIS A 172 -24.06 -6.93 -6.07
CA HIS A 172 -25.38 -6.78 -6.68
C HIS A 172 -25.28 -6.78 -8.21
N LEU A 173 -24.40 -5.96 -8.78
CA LEU A 173 -24.15 -5.91 -10.21
C LEU A 173 -23.67 -7.27 -10.76
N HIS A 174 -22.84 -7.98 -10.00
CA HIS A 174 -22.38 -9.32 -10.37
C HIS A 174 -23.55 -10.31 -10.47
N ARG A 175 -24.46 -10.34 -9.49
CA ARG A 175 -25.65 -11.20 -9.52
C ARG A 175 -26.58 -10.86 -10.69
N GLU A 176 -26.76 -9.58 -10.98
CA GLU A 176 -27.55 -9.15 -12.14
C GLU A 176 -26.92 -9.65 -13.45
N ALA A 177 -25.60 -9.50 -13.60
CA ALA A 177 -24.86 -10.00 -14.76
C ALA A 177 -24.95 -11.53 -14.90
N GLU A 178 -24.82 -12.28 -13.80
CA GLU A 178 -25.00 -13.74 -13.79
C GLU A 178 -26.40 -14.12 -14.25
N SER A 179 -27.45 -13.50 -13.69
CA SER A 179 -28.83 -13.79 -14.09
C SER A 179 -29.10 -13.49 -15.57
N SER A 180 -28.51 -12.41 -16.10
CA SER A 180 -28.61 -12.07 -17.52
C SER A 180 -27.86 -13.08 -18.40
N ALA A 181 -26.71 -13.58 -17.95
CA ALA A 181 -25.93 -14.59 -18.67
C ALA A 181 -26.69 -15.93 -18.71
N GLU A 182 -27.34 -16.33 -17.61
CA GLU A 182 -28.19 -17.52 -17.56
C GLU A 182 -29.38 -17.41 -18.52
N ALA A 183 -30.10 -16.29 -18.50
CA ALA A 183 -31.22 -16.04 -19.40
C ALA A 183 -30.81 -16.07 -20.89
N LEU A 184 -29.68 -15.44 -21.22
CA LEU A 184 -29.12 -15.51 -22.58
C LEU A 184 -28.70 -16.94 -22.95
N GLY A 185 -28.18 -17.70 -22.00
CA GLY A 185 -27.85 -19.12 -22.17
C GLY A 185 -29.06 -19.98 -22.49
N GLU A 186 -30.19 -19.77 -21.79
CA GLU A 186 -31.45 -20.45 -22.08
C GLU A 186 -32.01 -20.07 -23.46
N GLN A 187 -32.00 -18.79 -23.81
CA GLN A 187 -32.42 -18.33 -25.13
C GLN A 187 -31.58 -18.94 -26.26
N LEU A 188 -30.26 -19.03 -26.06
CA LEU A 188 -29.37 -19.67 -27.02
C LEU A 188 -29.68 -21.16 -27.19
N ARG A 189 -29.95 -21.88 -26.10
CA ARG A 189 -30.33 -23.31 -26.16
C ARG A 189 -31.64 -23.49 -26.92
N ALA A 190 -32.66 -22.69 -26.60
CA ALA A 190 -33.95 -22.74 -27.29
C ALA A 190 -33.81 -22.43 -28.79
N ALA A 191 -33.00 -21.43 -29.15
CA ALA A 191 -32.71 -21.10 -30.54
C ALA A 191 -31.97 -22.24 -31.28
N GLN A 192 -31.02 -22.91 -30.62
CA GLN A 192 -30.31 -24.07 -31.17
C GLN A 192 -31.25 -25.27 -31.39
N GLU A 193 -32.18 -25.50 -30.47
CA GLU A 193 -33.20 -26.55 -30.62
C GLU A 193 -34.14 -26.26 -31.79
N GLY A 194 -34.64 -25.02 -31.88
CA GLY A 194 -35.47 -24.59 -33.01
C GLY A 194 -34.75 -24.68 -34.36
N LEU A 195 -33.46 -24.33 -34.41
CA LEU A 195 -32.65 -24.51 -35.62
C LEU A 195 -32.54 -25.99 -36.02
N ARG A 196 -32.26 -26.88 -35.05
CA ARG A 196 -32.20 -28.33 -35.31
C ARG A 196 -33.53 -28.89 -35.80
N GLU A 197 -34.64 -28.41 -35.27
CA GLU A 197 -35.98 -28.80 -35.74
C GLU A 197 -36.25 -28.34 -37.17
N ALA A 198 -35.92 -27.08 -37.48
CA ALA A 198 -36.04 -26.54 -38.83
C ALA A 198 -35.16 -27.30 -39.84
N GLU A 199 -33.92 -27.65 -39.47
CA GLU A 199 -33.02 -28.46 -40.29
C GLU A 199 -33.60 -29.87 -40.57
N ARG A 200 -34.21 -30.50 -39.57
CA ARG A 200 -34.88 -31.81 -39.74
C ARG A 200 -36.06 -31.69 -40.69
N ALA A 201 -36.94 -30.71 -40.50
CA ALA A 201 -38.09 -30.47 -41.35
C ALA A 201 -37.68 -30.21 -42.81
N LEU A 202 -36.65 -29.38 -43.02
CA LEU A 202 -36.08 -29.14 -44.35
C LEU A 202 -35.55 -30.44 -44.98
N GLY A 203 -34.87 -31.28 -44.18
CA GLY A 203 -34.40 -32.60 -44.62
C GLY A 203 -35.54 -33.54 -45.04
N GLU A 204 -36.66 -33.53 -44.33
CA GLU A 204 -37.85 -34.33 -44.69
C GLU A 204 -38.52 -33.82 -45.97
N VAL A 205 -38.69 -32.50 -46.10
CA VAL A 205 -39.20 -31.87 -47.33
C VAL A 205 -38.29 -32.20 -48.52
N ARG A 206 -36.97 -32.13 -48.35
CA ARG A 206 -36.01 -32.52 -49.40
C ARG A 206 -36.18 -33.97 -49.83
N ARG A 207 -36.27 -34.91 -48.87
CA ARG A 207 -36.48 -36.34 -49.16
C ARG A 207 -37.80 -36.62 -49.88
N THR A 208 -38.86 -35.90 -49.51
CA THR A 208 -40.18 -36.06 -50.17
C THR A 208 -40.15 -35.52 -51.59
N MET A 209 -39.52 -34.37 -51.83
CA MET A 209 -39.28 -33.85 -53.18
C MET A 209 -38.44 -34.81 -54.02
N GLU A 210 -37.33 -35.34 -53.48
CA GLU A 210 -36.49 -36.32 -54.17
C GLU A 210 -37.29 -37.57 -54.58
N ARG A 211 -38.17 -38.06 -53.69
CA ARG A 211 -39.06 -39.20 -54.00
C ARG A 211 -40.06 -38.88 -55.10
N GLN A 212 -40.71 -37.71 -55.06
CA GLN A 212 -41.65 -37.30 -56.10
C GLN A 212 -40.97 -37.11 -57.46
N ILE A 213 -39.77 -36.53 -57.48
CA ILE A 213 -38.96 -36.41 -58.70
C ILE A 213 -38.63 -37.80 -59.26
N GLN A 214 -38.23 -38.75 -58.41
CA GLN A 214 -38.01 -40.13 -58.83
C GLN A 214 -39.29 -40.76 -59.39
N GLU A 215 -40.43 -40.65 -58.71
CA GLU A 215 -41.71 -41.19 -59.19
C GLU A 215 -42.12 -40.61 -60.55
N LEU A 216 -41.95 -39.30 -60.76
CA LEU A 216 -42.23 -38.65 -62.05
C LEU A 216 -41.26 -39.13 -63.15
N GLY A 217 -39.97 -39.26 -62.85
CA GLY A 217 -38.99 -39.83 -63.79
C GLY A 217 -39.26 -41.29 -64.14
N TRP A 218 -39.77 -42.08 -63.19
CA TRP A 218 -40.22 -43.47 -63.43
C TRP A 218 -41.42 -43.52 -64.38
N HIS A 219 -42.39 -42.59 -64.27
CA HIS A 219 -43.55 -42.51 -65.16
C HIS A 219 -43.17 -42.05 -66.57
N GLU A 220 -42.22 -41.12 -66.69
CA GLU A 220 -41.72 -40.68 -67.99
C GLU A 220 -40.97 -41.81 -68.71
N THR A 221 -40.29 -42.70 -67.98
CA THR A 221 -39.56 -43.84 -68.55
C THR A 221 -40.49 -44.99 -68.96
N ILE A 222 -41.59 -45.22 -68.25
CA ILE A 222 -42.61 -46.24 -68.59
C ILE A 222 -43.55 -45.75 -69.72
N GLY A 223 -43.75 -44.44 -69.84
CA GLY A 223 -44.56 -43.82 -70.90
C GLY A 223 -43.96 -43.91 -72.32
N VAL A 224 -42.69 -44.34 -72.46
CA VAL A 224 -42.04 -44.47 -73.78
C VAL A 224 -42.23 -45.86 -74.42
N ASP A 225 -42.91 -46.82 -73.77
CA ASP A 225 -42.94 -48.22 -74.26
C ASP A 225 -44.32 -48.81 -74.60
N PHE A 226 -45.33 -47.98 -74.90
CA PHE A 226 -46.60 -48.45 -75.48
C PHE A 226 -47.05 -47.60 -76.68
N GLY A 227 -46.46 -47.86 -77.83
CA GLY A 227 -46.85 -47.24 -79.11
C GLY A 227 -46.26 -47.94 -80.33
N GLY A 228 -46.28 -49.26 -80.39
CA GLY A 228 -45.73 -50.00 -81.52
C GLY A 228 -46.15 -51.47 -81.60
N ARG A 229 -47.39 -51.72 -82.01
CA ARG A 229 -47.82 -52.93 -82.76
C ARG A 229 -49.31 -52.78 -83.12
N GLY A 230 -49.74 -52.90 -84.38
CA GLY A 230 -49.00 -53.24 -85.59
C GLY A 230 -49.85 -52.96 -86.82
N ASP A 231 -49.33 -53.36 -87.99
CA ASP A 231 -50.00 -54.36 -88.81
C ASP A 231 -49.21 -54.59 -90.10
N GLY A 232 -48.84 -55.85 -90.33
CA GLY A 232 -48.44 -56.38 -91.63
C GLY A 232 -49.52 -57.34 -92.12
N LEU A 233 -49.97 -57.14 -93.36
CA LEU A 233 -51.16 -57.71 -94.01
C LEU A 233 -51.14 -59.24 -94.26
N SER A 234 -52.37 -59.78 -94.35
CA SER A 234 -52.92 -60.76 -95.31
C SER A 234 -51.99 -61.77 -96.01
N VAL A 235 -52.17 -63.06 -95.70
CA VAL A 235 -52.75 -64.18 -96.50
C VAL A 235 -52.74 -65.43 -95.62
#